data_AF-A0A4R8Q1S4-F1
#
_entry.id   AF-A0A4R8Q1S4-F1
#
_cell.length_a   1.000
_cell.length_b   1.000
_cell.length_c   1.000
_cell.angle_alpha   90.00
_cell.angle_beta   90.00
_cell.angle_gamma   90.00
#
_symmetry.space_group_name_H-M   'P 1'
#
loop_
_entity.id
_entity.type
_entity.pdbx_description
1 polymer ?
#
loop_
_entity_poly.entity_id
_entity_poly.type
_entity_poly.pdbx_seq_one_letter_code
_entity_poly.pdbx_strand_id
1 'polypeptide(L)'
;MSSLNGSYTATLSPTLASSETASAFPPHMLSSSISSLSSSTSSRHTSQISKTYRQASTLFLTRRLPEALSTIQPLITPPPGQSNGAPTEPAPVAKASRSTRIKVWSLYLTTLNAIVELEPDEGKDAFGSQEWRSLCSKVREGQVWDEVVRNGYHGVESDVDSDVVINLATLLLAHARTQELNQKKLESYLAASTSPNLDLSKSFSDSPPPSPRQNHRYRSPAKGASGADTPRDLNARVKILELYTLHVLLRNNEWDYAREFISVSSVLDDERREAFLQALQSLQEEQQEAERRETEERRQQDEQLRRDIEEAKKLRAENEERERRRLEEER
;
A
#
# COMPACT_ATOMS: atom_id res chain seq x y z
N MET A 1 -61.77 22.43 -37.70
CA MET A 1 -61.67 21.64 -36.45
C MET A 1 -61.28 22.63 -35.37
N SER A 2 -62.19 23.42 -34.77
CA SER A 2 -63.27 23.04 -33.84
C SER A 2 -62.66 22.31 -32.63
N SER A 3 -62.80 22.69 -31.36
CA SER A 3 -63.68 23.61 -30.61
C SER A 3 -63.19 23.62 -29.14
N LEU A 4 -63.09 24.78 -28.46
CA LEU A 4 -63.98 25.32 -27.40
C LEU A 4 -63.79 24.81 -25.95
N ASN A 5 -63.67 25.83 -25.07
CA ASN A 5 -64.25 26.00 -23.72
C ASN A 5 -63.80 25.10 -22.55
N GLY A 6 -63.70 25.60 -21.31
CA GLY A 6 -64.17 26.88 -20.79
C GLY A 6 -63.72 27.16 -19.34
N SER A 7 -63.87 28.42 -18.98
CA SER A 7 -63.58 29.05 -17.69
C SER A 7 -64.70 28.81 -16.66
N TYR A 8 -64.36 28.70 -15.37
CA TYR A 8 -65.18 29.25 -14.29
C TYR A 8 -64.34 29.61 -13.05
N THR A 9 -64.66 30.80 -12.55
CA THR A 9 -64.17 31.50 -11.36
C THR A 9 -65.16 31.34 -10.20
N ALA A 10 -64.69 31.33 -8.93
CA ALA A 10 -65.33 31.88 -7.72
C ALA A 10 -64.49 31.44 -6.49
N THR A 11 -63.80 32.33 -5.78
CA THR A 11 -64.24 33.01 -4.52
C THR A 11 -64.81 32.02 -3.49
N LEU A 12 -64.29 31.94 -2.27
CA LEU A 12 -64.67 32.79 -1.14
C LEU A 12 -63.64 32.70 0.01
N SER A 13 -63.22 33.86 0.52
CA SER A 13 -62.72 34.03 1.89
C SER A 13 -63.88 33.97 2.89
N PRO A 14 -63.60 33.80 4.19
CA PRO A 14 -63.90 34.92 5.08
C PRO A 14 -62.80 35.20 6.10
N THR A 15 -62.68 36.48 6.44
CA THR A 15 -61.87 37.01 7.54
C THR A 15 -62.81 37.62 8.57
N LEU A 16 -62.38 37.55 9.84
CA LEU A 16 -62.63 38.45 10.97
C LEU A 16 -63.56 38.02 12.12
N ALA A 17 -63.03 38.30 13.32
CA ALA A 17 -63.62 38.63 14.62
C ALA A 17 -63.42 37.52 15.70
N SER A 18 -62.96 37.76 16.92
CA SER A 18 -62.47 38.93 17.67
C SER A 18 -61.92 38.46 19.04
N SER A 19 -61.11 39.32 19.69
CA SER A 19 -61.00 39.53 21.15
C SER A 19 -59.97 38.74 22.01
N GLU A 20 -58.88 39.46 22.31
CA GLU A 20 -58.20 39.69 23.60
C GLU A 20 -58.44 38.73 24.80
N THR A 21 -57.36 38.14 25.33
CA THR A 21 -56.69 38.49 26.62
C THR A 21 -55.78 37.36 27.16
N ALA A 22 -54.71 37.77 27.85
CA ALA A 22 -53.99 37.07 28.92
C ALA A 22 -52.94 35.96 28.59
N SER A 23 -51.67 36.38 28.69
CA SER A 23 -50.57 35.76 29.45
C SER A 23 -50.26 34.25 29.30
N ALA A 24 -49.14 33.95 28.66
CA ALA A 24 -48.10 33.04 29.19
C ALA A 24 -46.88 33.00 28.25
N PHE A 25 -45.77 33.63 28.66
CA PHE A 25 -44.46 33.42 28.06
C PHE A 25 -43.80 32.17 28.67
N PRO A 26 -43.37 31.17 27.90
CA PRO A 26 -42.38 30.19 28.34
C PRO A 26 -40.97 30.61 27.89
N PRO A 27 -40.01 30.82 28.81
CA PRO A 27 -38.63 31.13 28.46
C PRO A 27 -37.80 29.84 28.45
N HIS A 28 -37.74 29.09 27.34
CA HIS A 28 -36.69 28.06 27.21
C HIS A 28 -36.48 27.53 25.79
N MET A 29 -36.13 28.37 24.81
CA MET A 29 -35.81 27.86 23.45
C MET A 29 -34.59 28.54 22.81
N LEU A 30 -33.56 28.90 23.59
CA LEU A 30 -32.27 29.34 23.04
C LEU A 30 -31.11 28.79 23.86
N SER A 31 -30.80 27.50 23.72
CA SER A 31 -29.47 26.98 24.08
C SER A 31 -29.21 25.61 23.45
N SER A 32 -29.04 25.59 22.13
CA SER A 32 -28.48 24.43 21.44
C SER A 32 -27.87 24.89 20.11
N SER A 33 -26.70 25.54 20.18
CA SER A 33 -26.01 25.99 18.95
C SER A 33 -24.48 25.89 18.96
N ILE A 34 -23.85 25.12 19.87
CA ILE A 34 -22.38 24.98 19.83
C ILE A 34 -21.85 23.59 19.48
N SER A 35 -22.69 22.56 19.38
CA SER A 35 -22.23 21.19 19.07
C SER A 35 -22.25 20.82 17.58
N SER A 36 -22.79 21.69 16.71
CA SER A 36 -23.01 21.39 15.28
C SER A 36 -21.89 21.86 14.34
N LEU A 37 -20.91 22.61 14.85
CA LEU A 37 -19.83 23.14 14.02
C LEU A 37 -18.72 22.09 13.79
N SER A 38 -18.42 21.26 14.79
CA SER A 38 -17.38 20.23 14.73
C SER A 38 -17.75 18.99 13.88
N SER A 39 -19.05 18.72 13.71
CA SER A 39 -19.55 17.62 12.86
C SER A 39 -19.60 17.98 11.37
N SER A 40 -19.79 19.26 11.06
CA SER A 40 -19.81 19.78 9.68
C SER A 40 -18.43 19.77 9.02
N THR A 41 -17.36 19.98 9.79
CA THR A 41 -15.98 19.96 9.28
C THR A 41 -15.54 18.53 8.96
N SER A 42 -15.75 17.58 9.87
CA SER A 42 -15.37 16.18 9.68
C SER A 42 -16.08 15.51 8.49
N SER A 43 -17.38 15.76 8.30
CA SER A 43 -18.14 15.25 7.15
C SER A 43 -17.71 15.89 5.82
N ARG A 44 -17.33 17.17 5.83
CA ARG A 44 -16.74 17.84 4.67
C ARG A 44 -15.37 17.25 4.31
N HIS A 45 -14.50 17.00 5.29
CA HIS A 45 -13.19 16.39 5.06
C HIS A 45 -13.27 14.98 4.47
N THR A 46 -14.13 14.10 5.00
CA THR A 46 -14.31 12.75 4.44
C THR A 46 -14.85 12.77 3.00
N SER A 47 -15.76 13.72 2.72
CA SER A 47 -16.28 13.93 1.36
C SER A 47 -15.20 14.40 0.40
N GLN A 48 -14.26 15.23 0.86
CA GLN A 48 -13.15 15.73 0.06
C GLN A 48 -12.15 14.63 -0.26
N ILE A 49 -11.72 13.85 0.74
CA ILE A 49 -10.81 12.71 0.55
C ILE A 49 -11.40 11.73 -0.48
N SER A 50 -12.69 11.44 -0.38
CA SER A 50 -13.38 10.54 -1.32
C SER A 50 -13.44 11.09 -2.75
N LYS A 51 -13.64 12.41 -2.91
CA LYS A 51 -13.63 13.06 -4.23
C LYS A 51 -12.24 13.04 -4.86
N THR A 52 -11.22 13.47 -4.12
CA THR A 52 -9.83 13.48 -4.58
C THR A 52 -9.33 12.08 -4.90
N TYR A 53 -9.65 11.09 -4.06
CA TYR A 53 -9.36 9.67 -4.36
C TYR A 53 -9.98 9.21 -5.67
N ARG A 54 -11.28 9.49 -5.90
CA ARG A 54 -11.95 9.10 -7.16
C ARG A 54 -11.30 9.75 -8.37
N GLN A 55 -10.98 11.04 -8.27
CA GLN A 55 -10.30 11.77 -9.33
C GLN A 55 -8.92 11.17 -9.64
N ALA A 56 -8.09 10.96 -8.61
CA ALA A 56 -6.78 10.32 -8.77
C ALA A 56 -6.89 8.91 -9.36
N SER A 57 -7.88 8.14 -8.92
CA SER A 57 -8.15 6.80 -9.44
C SER A 57 -8.55 6.82 -10.93
N THR A 58 -9.39 7.77 -11.35
CA THR A 58 -9.73 7.93 -12.77
C THR A 58 -8.49 8.32 -13.59
N LEU A 59 -7.68 9.26 -13.11
CA LEU A 59 -6.44 9.67 -13.78
C LEU A 59 -5.49 8.48 -13.95
N PHE A 60 -5.30 7.68 -12.89
CA PHE A 60 -4.51 6.46 -12.91
C PHE A 60 -5.02 5.45 -13.96
N LEU A 61 -6.33 5.17 -13.98
CA LEU A 61 -6.93 4.24 -14.95
C LEU A 61 -6.78 4.73 -16.40
N THR A 62 -6.73 6.05 -16.62
CA THR A 62 -6.46 6.65 -17.94
C THR A 62 -4.97 6.81 -18.25
N ARG A 63 -4.08 6.17 -17.48
CA ARG A 63 -2.60 6.24 -17.62
C ARG A 63 -2.00 7.65 -17.49
N ARG A 64 -2.71 8.58 -16.85
CA ARG A 64 -2.25 9.94 -16.57
C ARG A 64 -1.51 9.96 -15.23
N LEU A 65 -0.36 9.29 -15.18
CA LEU A 65 0.38 9.00 -13.94
C LEU A 65 0.89 10.27 -13.22
N PRO A 66 1.46 11.28 -13.90
CA PRO A 66 1.88 12.52 -13.23
C PRO A 66 0.71 13.25 -12.56
N GLU A 67 -0.44 13.31 -13.23
CA GLU A 67 -1.64 13.95 -12.70
C GLU A 67 -2.26 13.12 -11.58
N ALA A 68 -2.27 11.79 -11.70
CA ALA A 68 -2.73 10.89 -10.63
C ALA A 68 -1.88 11.08 -9.36
N LEU A 69 -0.55 11.11 -9.49
CA LEU A 69 0.39 11.31 -8.39
C LEU A 69 0.20 12.67 -7.72
N SER A 70 0.20 13.75 -8.50
CA SER A 70 -0.01 15.11 -7.97
C SER A 70 -1.38 15.30 -7.34
N THR A 71 -2.42 14.59 -7.81
CA THR A 71 -3.77 14.64 -7.24
C THR A 71 -3.84 13.93 -5.89
N ILE A 72 -3.15 12.80 -5.70
CA ILE A 72 -3.20 12.02 -4.45
C ILE A 72 -2.25 12.55 -3.37
N GLN A 73 -1.15 13.19 -3.76
CA GLN A 73 -0.08 13.65 -2.87
C GLN A 73 -0.55 14.56 -1.71
N PRO A 74 -1.49 15.51 -1.89
CA PRO A 74 -2.01 16.34 -0.80
C PRO A 74 -2.77 15.55 0.28
N LEU A 75 -3.25 14.34 -0.01
CA LEU A 75 -3.94 13.51 0.97
C LEU A 75 -2.97 12.80 1.91
N ILE A 76 -1.77 12.48 1.41
CA ILE A 76 -0.75 11.68 2.10
C ILE A 76 0.39 12.53 2.67
N THR A 77 0.46 13.81 2.31
CA THR A 77 1.47 14.74 2.82
C THR A 77 0.85 15.58 3.95
N PRO A 78 1.55 15.77 5.09
CA PRO A 78 1.10 16.71 6.11
C PRO A 78 1.00 18.13 5.51
N PRO A 79 -0.03 18.92 5.87
CA PRO A 79 -0.10 20.31 5.42
C PRO A 79 1.12 21.07 5.93
N PRO A 80 1.68 22.02 5.14
CA PRO A 80 2.81 22.81 5.58
C PRO A 80 2.45 23.53 6.89
N GLY A 81 3.17 23.19 7.96
CA GLY A 81 2.94 23.79 9.27
C GLY A 81 3.13 25.29 9.19
N GLN A 82 2.14 26.06 9.65
CA GLN A 82 2.35 27.48 9.94
C GLN A 82 3.49 27.55 10.97
N SER A 83 4.57 28.21 10.59
CA SER A 83 5.76 28.43 11.41
C SER A 83 5.37 29.03 12.76
N ASN A 84 5.37 28.20 13.82
CA ASN A 84 5.59 28.55 15.23
C ASN A 84 5.19 27.37 16.14
N GLY A 85 6.10 26.42 16.36
CA GLY A 85 6.10 25.51 17.52
C GLY A 85 4.88 24.59 17.75
N ALA A 86 3.88 24.60 16.86
CA ALA A 86 2.72 23.73 16.96
C ALA A 86 3.06 22.29 16.49
N PRO A 87 2.47 21.25 17.10
CA PRO A 87 2.66 19.88 16.63
C PRO A 87 2.21 19.76 15.18
N THR A 88 3.11 19.30 14.30
CA THR A 88 2.86 19.09 12.87
C THR A 88 1.55 18.32 12.70
N GLU A 89 0.57 18.92 12.05
CA GLU A 89 -0.71 18.28 11.82
C GLU A 89 -0.49 17.03 10.94
N PRO A 90 -1.04 15.86 11.30
CA PRO A 90 -0.86 14.66 10.51
C PRO A 90 -1.55 14.80 9.14
N ALA A 91 -1.10 14.02 8.16
CA ALA A 91 -1.68 14.05 6.82
C ALA A 91 -3.20 13.79 6.85
N PRO A 92 -4.00 14.37 5.94
CA PRO A 92 -5.45 14.19 5.93
C PRO A 92 -5.90 12.72 5.97
N VAL A 93 -5.15 11.83 5.31
CA VAL A 93 -5.43 10.39 5.27
C VAL A 93 -5.31 9.71 6.64
N ALA A 94 -4.45 10.19 7.54
CA ALA A 94 -4.30 9.63 8.88
C ALA A 94 -5.58 9.76 9.70
N LYS A 95 -6.34 10.84 9.49
CA LYS A 95 -7.62 11.10 10.16
C LYS A 95 -8.81 10.38 9.51
N ALA A 96 -8.61 9.75 8.35
CA ALA A 96 -9.66 9.03 7.64
C ALA A 96 -10.00 7.68 8.28
N SER A 97 -11.14 7.10 7.88
CA SER A 97 -11.50 5.72 8.28
C SER A 97 -10.48 4.71 7.74
N ARG A 98 -10.38 3.54 8.39
CA ARG A 98 -9.52 2.43 7.96
C ARG A 98 -9.66 2.10 6.48
N SER A 99 -10.90 1.95 5.98
CA SER A 99 -11.13 1.59 4.58
C SER A 99 -10.70 2.69 3.59
N THR A 100 -10.91 3.96 3.93
CA THR A 100 -10.46 5.08 3.10
C THR A 100 -8.94 5.21 3.13
N ARG A 101 -8.32 5.05 4.30
CA ARG A 101 -6.87 5.08 4.48
C ARG A 101 -6.18 4.00 3.64
N ILE A 102 -6.65 2.75 3.72
CA ILE A 102 -6.15 1.64 2.91
C ILE A 102 -6.26 1.97 1.42
N LYS A 103 -7.44 2.42 0.95
CA LYS A 103 -7.64 2.74 -0.48
C LYS A 103 -6.68 3.82 -0.99
N VAL A 104 -6.50 4.90 -0.23
CA VAL A 104 -5.62 6.02 -0.61
C VAL A 104 -4.17 5.55 -0.68
N TRP A 105 -3.67 4.85 0.33
CA TRP A 105 -2.30 4.33 0.32
C TRP A 105 -2.10 3.26 -0.75
N SER A 106 -3.04 2.34 -0.94
CA SER A 106 -2.96 1.35 -2.03
C SER A 106 -2.87 2.02 -3.40
N LEU A 107 -3.71 3.03 -3.69
CA LEU A 107 -3.64 3.77 -4.95
C LEU A 107 -2.29 4.48 -5.11
N TYR A 108 -1.77 5.10 -4.04
CA TYR A 108 -0.46 5.74 -4.08
C TYR A 108 0.66 4.75 -4.42
N LEU A 109 0.70 3.61 -3.71
CA LEU A 109 1.71 2.58 -3.90
C LEU A 109 1.62 1.94 -5.29
N THR A 110 0.41 1.65 -5.78
CA THR A 110 0.21 1.13 -7.14
C THR A 110 0.59 2.18 -8.20
N THR A 111 0.34 3.46 -7.95
CA THR A 111 0.81 4.54 -8.85
C THR A 111 2.33 4.58 -8.89
N LEU A 112 3.01 4.48 -7.74
CA LEU A 112 4.47 4.39 -7.70
C LEU A 112 5.01 3.14 -8.41
N ASN A 113 4.36 1.98 -8.24
CA ASN A 113 4.72 0.76 -8.98
C ASN A 113 4.69 1.02 -10.50
N ALA A 114 3.57 1.57 -10.99
CA ALA A 114 3.41 1.86 -12.41
C ALA A 114 4.44 2.87 -12.94
N ILE A 115 4.84 3.85 -12.14
CA ILE A 115 5.87 4.84 -12.51
C ILE A 115 7.25 4.21 -12.63
N VAL A 116 7.60 3.29 -11.72
CA VAL A 116 8.90 2.60 -11.75
C VAL A 116 8.97 1.58 -12.89
N GLU A 117 7.83 1.04 -13.32
CA GLU A 117 7.70 0.12 -14.46
C GLU A 117 7.74 0.83 -15.83
N LEU A 118 7.67 2.16 -15.88
CA LEU A 118 7.81 2.89 -17.14
C LEU A 118 9.21 2.69 -17.74
N GLU A 119 9.27 2.66 -19.07
CA GLU A 119 10.56 2.73 -19.76
C GLU A 119 11.28 4.03 -19.42
N PRO A 120 12.64 4.04 -19.41
CA PRO A 120 13.39 5.22 -19.02
C PRO A 120 13.07 6.49 -19.81
N ASP A 121 12.68 6.36 -21.08
CA ASP A 121 12.40 7.52 -21.91
C ASP A 121 10.95 8.01 -21.69
N GLU A 122 9.98 7.10 -21.59
CA GLU A 122 8.59 7.44 -21.22
C GLU A 122 8.53 8.12 -19.83
N GLY A 123 9.27 7.59 -18.85
CA GLY A 123 9.31 8.15 -17.49
C GLY A 123 9.93 9.55 -17.45
N LYS A 124 11.03 9.77 -18.18
CA LYS A 124 11.67 11.10 -18.28
C LYS A 124 10.79 12.10 -19.02
N ASP A 125 10.06 11.68 -20.05
CA ASP A 125 9.17 12.56 -20.80
C ASP A 125 7.95 12.97 -19.97
N ALA A 126 7.39 12.05 -19.17
CA ALA A 126 6.21 12.32 -18.36
C ALA A 126 6.47 13.15 -17.10
N PHE A 127 7.59 12.94 -16.40
CA PHE A 127 7.90 13.58 -15.11
C PHE A 127 9.10 14.52 -15.16
N GLY A 128 9.90 14.48 -16.22
CA GLY A 128 11.24 15.07 -16.25
C GLY A 128 12.29 14.15 -15.63
N SER A 129 13.53 14.27 -16.12
CA SER A 129 14.63 13.37 -15.75
C SER A 129 14.96 13.37 -14.25
N GLN A 130 14.90 14.52 -13.59
CA GLN A 130 15.25 14.62 -12.16
C GLN A 130 14.16 14.03 -11.27
N GLU A 131 12.89 14.39 -11.48
CA GLU A 131 11.79 13.91 -10.64
C GLU A 131 11.58 12.40 -10.81
N TRP A 132 11.59 11.90 -12.05
CA TRP A 132 11.46 10.46 -12.32
C TRP A 132 12.55 9.66 -11.59
N ARG A 133 13.83 10.06 -11.72
CA ARG A 133 14.94 9.41 -11.01
C ARG A 133 14.77 9.48 -9.49
N SER A 134 14.30 10.61 -8.97
CA SER A 134 14.03 10.77 -7.54
C SER A 134 12.93 9.82 -7.05
N LEU A 135 11.84 9.67 -7.82
CA LEU A 135 10.74 8.75 -7.50
C LEU A 135 11.22 7.29 -7.54
N CYS A 136 11.99 6.91 -8.57
CA CYS A 136 12.60 5.59 -8.63
C CYS A 136 13.53 5.34 -7.44
N SER A 137 14.41 6.28 -7.08
CA SER A 137 15.31 6.10 -5.93
C SER A 137 14.54 5.96 -4.62
N LYS A 138 13.49 6.77 -4.42
CA LYS A 138 12.62 6.71 -3.24
C LYS A 138 12.01 5.33 -3.03
N VAL A 139 11.53 4.69 -4.10
CA VAL A 139 10.98 3.32 -4.06
C VAL A 139 12.11 2.31 -3.82
N ARG A 140 13.19 2.38 -4.59
CA ARG A 140 14.32 1.43 -4.55
C ARG A 140 15.05 1.41 -3.21
N GLU A 141 15.08 2.55 -2.51
CA GLU A 141 15.67 2.73 -1.18
C GLU A 141 14.68 2.51 -0.04
N GLY A 142 13.42 2.19 -0.33
CA GLY A 142 12.42 1.88 0.70
C GLY A 142 11.90 3.08 1.50
N GLN A 143 12.25 4.31 1.12
CA GLN A 143 11.79 5.53 1.81
C GLN A 143 10.26 5.68 1.82
N VAL A 144 9.59 5.06 0.84
CA VAL A 144 8.12 4.98 0.76
C VAL A 144 7.52 4.29 1.99
N TRP A 145 8.20 3.28 2.55
CA TRP A 145 7.74 2.61 3.77
C TRP A 145 7.69 3.59 4.94
N ASP A 146 8.76 4.34 5.16
CA ASP A 146 8.86 5.32 6.24
C ASP A 146 7.85 6.45 6.08
N GLU A 147 7.57 6.86 4.84
CA GLU A 147 6.54 7.84 4.53
C GLU A 147 5.13 7.35 4.88
N VAL A 148 4.78 6.12 4.51
CA VAL A 148 3.49 5.51 4.87
C VAL A 148 3.33 5.46 6.38
N VAL A 149 4.33 4.95 7.09
CA VAL A 149 4.30 4.82 8.56
C VAL A 149 4.17 6.20 9.22
N ARG A 150 5.01 7.17 8.83
CA ARG A 150 5.04 8.51 9.41
C ARG A 150 3.76 9.29 9.13
N ASN A 151 3.35 9.35 7.86
CA ASN A 151 2.27 10.24 7.45
C ASN A 151 0.89 9.59 7.58
N GLY A 152 0.80 8.25 7.49
CA GLY A 152 -0.46 7.51 7.53
C GLY A 152 -0.80 6.90 8.88
N TYR A 153 0.21 6.57 9.68
CA TYR A 153 0.09 5.75 10.89
C TYR A 153 0.85 6.33 12.09
N HIS A 154 1.04 7.65 12.12
CA HIS A 154 1.61 8.39 13.25
C HIS A 154 3.02 7.94 13.69
N GLY A 155 3.78 7.29 12.79
CA GLY A 155 5.11 6.79 13.11
C GLY A 155 5.14 5.39 13.76
N VAL A 156 3.99 4.73 13.92
CA VAL A 156 3.89 3.41 14.55
C VAL A 156 3.78 2.33 13.48
N GLU A 157 4.83 1.50 13.34
CA GLU A 157 4.86 0.44 12.31
C GLU A 157 3.79 -0.64 12.54
N SER A 158 3.47 -1.00 13.79
CA SER A 158 2.44 -2.00 14.12
C SER A 158 1.02 -1.58 13.75
N ASP A 159 0.77 -0.28 13.57
CA ASP A 159 -0.56 0.26 13.28
C ASP A 159 -0.86 0.26 11.77
N VAL A 160 0.15 -0.02 10.94
CA VAL A 160 -0.02 -0.09 9.48
C VAL A 160 -0.95 -1.24 9.13
N ASP A 161 -1.98 -0.96 8.32
CA ASP A 161 -2.93 -1.98 7.92
C ASP A 161 -2.25 -3.09 7.10
N SER A 162 -2.56 -4.36 7.39
CA SER A 162 -1.97 -5.52 6.72
C SER A 162 -2.06 -5.45 5.18
N ASP A 163 -3.17 -4.96 4.63
CA ASP A 163 -3.32 -4.77 3.17
C ASP A 163 -2.28 -3.78 2.60
N VAL A 164 -1.95 -2.73 3.35
CA VAL A 164 -0.96 -1.72 2.96
C VAL A 164 0.45 -2.29 3.11
N VAL A 165 0.71 -3.09 4.15
CA VAL A 165 1.98 -3.82 4.32
C VAL A 165 2.23 -4.78 3.18
N ILE A 166 1.23 -5.57 2.77
CA ILE A 166 1.33 -6.47 1.62
C ILE A 166 1.72 -5.68 0.36
N ASN A 167 1.06 -4.55 0.10
CA ASN A 167 1.35 -3.73 -1.07
C ASN A 167 2.76 -3.11 -1.01
N LEU A 168 3.19 -2.64 0.16
CA LEU A 168 4.54 -2.12 0.38
C LEU A 168 5.60 -3.19 0.14
N ALA A 169 5.46 -4.35 0.77
CA ALA A 169 6.40 -5.45 0.64
C ALA A 169 6.44 -6.00 -0.79
N THR A 170 5.31 -6.02 -1.50
CA THR A 170 5.26 -6.40 -2.93
C THR A 170 5.98 -5.37 -3.80
N LEU A 171 5.77 -4.07 -3.57
CA LEU A 171 6.48 -3.00 -4.28
C LEU A 171 7.99 -3.09 -4.08
N LEU A 172 8.44 -3.32 -2.84
CA LEU A 172 9.86 -3.49 -2.52
C LEU A 172 10.42 -4.81 -3.07
N LEU A 173 9.64 -5.88 -3.08
CA LEU A 173 10.04 -7.14 -3.68
C LEU A 173 10.34 -6.99 -5.18
N ALA A 174 9.53 -6.20 -5.88
CA ALA A 174 9.71 -5.94 -7.31
C ALA A 174 10.89 -5.00 -7.61
N HIS A 175 11.07 -3.95 -6.79
CA HIS A 175 11.92 -2.82 -7.18
C HIS A 175 13.07 -2.49 -6.23
N ALA A 176 13.10 -2.98 -4.99
CA ALA A 176 14.18 -2.63 -4.05
C ALA A 176 15.54 -3.12 -4.57
N ARG A 177 16.62 -2.36 -4.26
CA ARG A 177 17.99 -2.73 -4.71
C ARG A 177 18.47 -4.03 -4.06
N THR A 178 18.11 -4.25 -2.80
CA THR A 178 18.40 -5.45 -2.02
C THR A 178 17.16 -5.86 -1.24
N GLN A 179 16.93 -7.17 -1.09
CA GLN A 179 15.79 -7.66 -0.33
C GLN A 179 16.03 -7.67 1.18
N GLU A 180 17.26 -7.44 1.64
CA GLU A 180 17.59 -7.16 3.06
C GLU A 180 16.76 -6.01 3.64
N LEU A 181 16.52 -4.96 2.85
CA LEU A 181 15.70 -3.83 3.30
C LEU A 181 14.25 -4.27 3.55
N ASN A 182 13.70 -5.05 2.62
CA ASN A 182 12.33 -5.55 2.71
C ASN A 182 12.20 -6.55 3.89
N GLN A 183 13.19 -7.43 4.05
CA GLN A 183 13.31 -8.33 5.20
C GLN A 183 13.27 -7.56 6.51
N LYS A 184 14.17 -6.58 6.69
CA LYS A 184 14.24 -5.79 7.93
C LYS A 184 12.92 -5.08 8.25
N LYS A 185 12.24 -4.53 7.22
CA LYS A 185 10.95 -3.87 7.39
C LYS A 185 9.84 -4.84 7.78
N LEU A 186 9.78 -6.01 7.16
CA LEU A 186 8.83 -7.07 7.50
C LEU A 186 9.09 -7.66 8.88
N GLU A 187 10.35 -7.92 9.25
CA GLU A 187 10.73 -8.39 10.58
C GLU A 187 10.34 -7.37 11.65
N SER A 188 10.60 -6.08 11.43
CA SER A 188 10.22 -5.00 12.36
C SER A 188 8.69 -4.95 12.54
N TYR A 189 7.94 -5.07 11.45
CA TYR A 189 6.47 -5.13 11.47
C TYR A 189 5.94 -6.38 12.18
N LEU A 190 6.49 -7.57 11.89
CA LEU A 190 6.08 -8.83 12.49
C LEU A 190 6.41 -8.89 13.98
N ALA A 191 7.57 -8.37 14.39
CA ALA A 191 7.96 -8.25 15.79
C ALA A 191 7.00 -7.31 16.54
N ALA A 192 6.74 -6.13 15.98
CA ALA A 192 5.87 -5.13 16.59
C ALA A 192 4.39 -5.57 16.66
N SER A 193 3.92 -6.35 15.68
CA SER A 193 2.56 -6.89 15.65
C SER A 193 2.38 -8.15 16.51
N THR A 194 3.46 -8.85 16.87
CA THR A 194 3.43 -10.02 17.75
C THR A 194 3.43 -9.63 19.23
N SER A 195 3.99 -8.47 19.60
CA SER A 195 3.83 -7.90 20.93
C SER A 195 2.41 -7.35 21.14
N PRO A 196 1.59 -7.90 22.05
CA PRO A 196 0.33 -7.26 22.41
C PRO A 196 0.67 -5.91 23.06
N ASN A 197 0.18 -4.83 22.46
CA ASN A 197 0.32 -3.47 22.97
C ASN A 197 -0.48 -3.34 24.29
N LEU A 198 0.14 -3.76 25.41
CA LEU A 198 -0.37 -3.64 26.78
C LEU A 198 -0.10 -2.23 27.30
N ASP A 199 -0.57 -1.18 26.62
CA ASP A 199 -0.65 0.14 27.24
C ASP A 199 -1.93 0.28 28.07
N LEU A 200 -2.01 -0.50 29.15
CA LEU A 200 -3.00 -0.37 30.23
C LEU A 200 -2.63 0.75 31.22
N SER A 201 -1.48 1.42 31.03
CA SER A 201 -0.93 2.39 31.99
C SER A 201 -1.73 3.70 32.06
N LYS A 202 -2.61 3.97 31.08
CA LYS A 202 -3.49 5.14 31.07
C LYS A 202 -4.88 4.92 31.68
N SER A 203 -5.22 3.71 32.14
CA SER A 203 -6.56 3.42 32.69
C SER A 203 -6.61 3.28 34.22
N PHE A 204 -5.49 3.40 34.93
CA PHE A 204 -5.43 3.18 36.38
C PHE A 204 -5.08 4.40 37.24
N SER A 205 -4.85 5.59 36.66
CA SER A 205 -4.41 6.77 37.45
C SER A 205 -5.44 7.87 37.68
N ASP A 206 -6.72 7.70 37.32
CA ASP A 206 -7.76 8.67 37.72
C ASP A 206 -9.05 7.96 38.16
N SER A 207 -9.24 7.82 39.47
CA SER A 207 -10.52 7.44 40.08
C SER A 207 -10.91 8.46 41.16
N PRO A 208 -11.98 9.25 40.96
CA PRO A 208 -12.73 9.91 42.03
C PRO A 208 -13.87 8.99 42.57
N PRO A 209 -14.39 9.23 43.79
CA PRO A 209 -15.28 8.30 44.50
C PRO A 209 -16.74 8.30 43.98
N PRO A 210 -17.57 7.31 44.39
CA PRO A 210 -18.75 6.90 43.62
C PRO A 210 -20.04 7.60 44.05
N SER A 211 -20.94 7.81 43.09
CA SER A 211 -22.37 7.94 43.35
C SER A 211 -23.18 7.30 42.21
N PRO A 212 -24.34 6.67 42.50
CA PRO A 212 -24.96 5.72 41.59
C PRO A 212 -26.08 6.36 40.78
N ARG A 213 -26.18 6.04 39.48
CA ARG A 213 -27.46 5.77 38.81
C ARG A 213 -27.31 5.26 37.37
N GLN A 214 -28.32 4.49 37.00
CA GLN A 214 -28.44 3.52 35.93
C GLN A 214 -28.45 4.08 34.50
N ASN A 215 -28.33 3.10 33.59
CA ASN A 215 -28.70 3.08 32.16
C ASN A 215 -27.70 3.65 31.18
N HIS A 216 -26.91 2.77 30.54
CA HIS A 216 -26.51 2.89 29.13
C HIS A 216 -26.44 1.47 28.50
N ARG A 217 -27.57 1.02 27.93
CA ARG A 217 -27.56 0.08 26.80
C ARG A 217 -27.18 0.89 25.55
N TYR A 218 -26.44 0.26 24.63
CA TYR A 218 -25.81 0.79 23.41
C TYR A 218 -24.40 1.39 23.60
N ARG A 219 -23.44 0.52 23.91
CA ARG A 219 -22.01 0.75 23.66
C ARG A 219 -21.67 0.20 22.27
N SER A 220 -21.37 1.09 21.33
CA SER A 220 -20.86 0.76 19.99
C SER A 220 -19.51 0.01 20.09
N PRO A 221 -19.21 -0.95 19.19
CA PRO A 221 -17.94 -1.65 19.16
C PRO A 221 -16.93 -0.86 18.30
N ALA A 222 -16.16 0.02 18.91
CA ALA A 222 -14.97 0.58 18.28
C ALA A 222 -13.95 1.02 19.34
N LYS A 223 -12.99 0.14 19.64
CA LYS A 223 -11.55 0.46 19.79
C LYS A 223 -10.78 -0.68 20.46
N GLY A 224 -9.68 -1.06 19.81
CA GLY A 224 -8.46 -1.48 20.50
C GLY A 224 -8.05 -2.94 20.32
N ALA A 225 -7.11 -3.17 19.39
CA ALA A 225 -6.01 -4.12 19.47
C ALA A 225 -6.32 -5.56 19.96
N SER A 226 -6.62 -6.46 19.02
CA SER A 226 -6.14 -7.85 19.06
C SER A 226 -6.24 -8.47 17.66
N GLY A 227 -5.10 -8.90 17.10
CA GLY A 227 -4.95 -9.34 15.70
C GLY A 227 -5.48 -10.75 15.41
N ALA A 228 -6.72 -11.08 15.79
CA ALA A 228 -7.29 -12.42 15.54
C ALA A 228 -8.83 -12.50 15.37
N ASP A 229 -9.58 -11.41 15.21
CA ASP A 229 -11.06 -11.49 15.28
C ASP A 229 -11.82 -11.48 13.95
N THR A 230 -11.13 -11.38 12.80
CA THR A 230 -11.80 -11.59 11.50
C THR A 230 -11.02 -12.57 10.62
N PRO A 231 -11.72 -13.49 9.91
CA PRO A 231 -11.09 -14.38 8.93
C PRO A 231 -10.26 -13.63 7.88
N ARG A 232 -10.62 -12.37 7.60
CA ARG A 232 -9.91 -11.48 6.68
C ARG A 232 -8.56 -11.04 7.22
N ASP A 233 -8.48 -10.64 8.48
CA ASP A 233 -7.22 -10.19 9.08
C ASP A 233 -6.24 -11.37 9.25
N LEU A 234 -6.74 -12.58 9.56
CA LEU A 234 -5.93 -13.81 9.56
C LEU A 234 -5.37 -14.11 8.17
N ASN A 235 -6.20 -14.06 7.13
CA ASN A 235 -5.75 -14.30 5.75
C ASN A 235 -4.68 -13.28 5.33
N ALA A 236 -4.86 -12.00 5.68
CA ALA A 236 -3.85 -10.98 5.42
C ALA A 236 -2.52 -11.28 6.14
N ARG A 237 -2.58 -11.77 7.39
CA ARG A 237 -1.37 -12.17 8.14
C ARG A 237 -0.68 -13.38 7.51
N VAL A 238 -1.43 -14.41 7.11
CA VAL A 238 -0.89 -15.57 6.38
C VAL A 238 -0.20 -15.12 5.10
N LYS A 239 -0.81 -14.19 4.34
CA LYS A 239 -0.20 -13.64 3.12
C LYS A 239 1.08 -12.85 3.38
N ILE A 240 1.16 -12.11 4.48
CA ILE A 240 2.41 -11.43 4.88
C ILE A 240 3.49 -12.46 5.21
N LEU A 241 3.14 -13.54 5.92
CA LEU A 241 4.06 -14.63 6.22
C LEU A 241 4.54 -15.32 4.94
N GLU A 242 3.64 -15.64 4.02
CA GLU A 242 3.97 -16.20 2.71
C GLU A 242 4.96 -15.31 1.96
N LEU A 243 4.66 -14.02 1.85
CA LEU A 243 5.53 -13.05 1.17
C LEU A 243 6.91 -12.98 1.81
N TYR A 244 6.96 -12.97 3.14
CA TYR A 244 8.21 -12.96 3.88
C TYR A 244 9.02 -14.24 3.66
N THR A 245 8.43 -15.41 3.92
CA THR A 245 9.16 -16.68 3.96
C THR A 245 9.42 -17.28 2.59
N LEU A 246 8.49 -17.16 1.65
CA LEU A 246 8.58 -17.80 0.33
C LEU A 246 9.07 -16.87 -0.78
N HIS A 247 9.24 -15.57 -0.51
CA HIS A 247 9.73 -14.63 -1.52
C HIS A 247 10.90 -13.80 -1.04
N VAL A 248 10.78 -13.10 0.08
CA VAL A 248 11.83 -12.20 0.56
C VAL A 248 13.07 -12.97 1.02
N LEU A 249 12.90 -13.95 1.91
CA LEU A 249 14.03 -14.76 2.41
C LEU A 249 14.72 -15.56 1.30
N LEU A 250 13.97 -16.08 0.33
CA LEU A 250 14.53 -16.81 -0.81
C LEU A 250 15.44 -15.92 -1.66
N ARG A 251 15.05 -14.66 -1.89
CA ARG A 251 15.87 -13.70 -2.64
C ARG A 251 17.16 -13.31 -1.89
N ASN A 252 17.19 -13.47 -0.57
CA ASN A 252 18.39 -13.31 0.25
C ASN A 252 19.17 -14.62 0.47
N ASN A 253 18.74 -15.74 -0.15
CA ASN A 253 19.31 -17.08 0.04
C ASN A 253 19.23 -17.61 1.48
N GLU A 254 18.26 -17.15 2.28
CA GLU A 254 18.08 -17.56 3.68
C GLU A 254 17.08 -18.72 3.82
N TRP A 255 17.34 -19.83 3.12
CA TRP A 255 16.43 -20.99 3.05
C TRP A 255 16.19 -21.68 4.38
N ASP A 256 17.26 -21.88 5.17
CA ASP A 256 17.18 -22.56 6.46
C ASP A 256 16.43 -21.72 7.49
N TYR A 257 16.66 -20.41 7.48
CA TYR A 257 15.94 -19.47 8.33
C TYR A 257 14.45 -19.43 7.96
N ALA A 258 14.11 -19.44 6.66
CA ALA A 258 12.71 -19.54 6.22
C ALA A 258 12.04 -20.81 6.74
N ARG A 259 12.73 -21.97 6.65
CA ARG A 259 12.22 -23.26 7.14
C ARG A 259 12.00 -23.24 8.65
N GLU A 260 12.98 -22.74 9.41
CA GLU A 260 12.86 -22.63 10.86
C GLU A 260 11.70 -21.71 11.24
N PHE A 261 11.60 -20.53 10.60
CA PHE A 261 10.56 -19.56 10.86
C PHE A 261 9.15 -20.13 10.60
N ILE A 262 8.94 -20.83 9.48
CA ILE A 262 7.68 -21.51 9.19
C ILE A 262 7.36 -22.57 10.25
N SER A 263 8.36 -23.32 10.72
CA SER A 263 8.16 -24.39 11.70
C SER A 263 7.73 -23.87 13.08
N VAL A 264 8.25 -22.71 13.50
CA VAL A 264 7.97 -22.12 14.82
C VAL A 264 6.76 -21.17 14.80
N SER A 265 6.26 -20.80 13.61
CA SER A 265 5.11 -19.89 13.49
C SER A 265 3.84 -20.46 14.12
N SER A 266 3.34 -19.78 15.15
CA SER A 266 2.08 -20.11 15.85
C SER A 266 0.83 -19.61 15.12
N VAL A 267 1.02 -18.86 14.03
CA VAL A 267 -0.07 -18.28 13.23
C VAL A 267 -0.53 -19.25 12.14
N LEU A 268 0.34 -20.16 11.74
CA LEU A 268 0.06 -21.19 10.75
C LEU A 268 -0.44 -22.45 11.47
N ASP A 269 -1.63 -22.89 11.08
CA ASP A 269 -2.13 -24.22 11.43
C ASP A 269 -1.28 -25.29 10.73
N ASP A 270 -1.32 -26.53 11.22
CA ASP A 270 -0.44 -27.60 10.74
C ASP A 270 -0.56 -27.84 9.22
N GLU A 271 -1.78 -27.82 8.67
CA GLU A 271 -2.03 -27.96 7.22
C GLU A 271 -1.35 -26.83 6.42
N ARG A 272 -1.44 -25.58 6.90
CA ARG A 272 -0.82 -24.43 6.23
C ARG A 272 0.70 -24.46 6.35
N ARG A 273 1.21 -24.88 7.51
CA ARG A 273 2.64 -25.04 7.76
C ARG A 273 3.23 -26.09 6.81
N GLU A 274 2.58 -27.23 6.67
CA GLU A 274 2.98 -28.29 5.72
C GLU A 274 2.95 -27.79 4.28
N ALA A 275 1.89 -27.08 3.88
CA ALA A 275 1.80 -26.48 2.55
C ALA A 275 2.95 -25.50 2.26
N PHE A 276 3.32 -24.66 3.24
CA PHE A 276 4.42 -23.70 3.10
C PHE A 276 5.78 -24.42 3.00
N LEU A 277 6.02 -25.45 3.82
CA LEU A 277 7.24 -26.23 3.77
C LEU A 277 7.37 -27.00 2.46
N GLN A 278 6.27 -27.56 1.96
CA GLN A 278 6.23 -28.23 0.67
C GLN A 278 6.50 -27.25 -0.48
N ALA A 279 5.89 -26.06 -0.45
CA ALA A 279 6.16 -25.02 -1.44
C ALA A 279 7.65 -24.58 -1.40
N LEU A 280 8.22 -24.40 -0.21
CA LEU A 280 9.64 -24.07 -0.04
C LEU A 280 10.55 -25.15 -0.64
N GLN A 281 10.24 -26.43 -0.40
CA GLN A 281 10.99 -27.54 -0.99
C GLN A 281 10.87 -27.57 -2.52
N SER A 282 9.64 -27.43 -3.04
CA SER A 282 9.41 -27.39 -4.49
C SER A 282 10.19 -26.27 -5.17
N LEU A 283 10.21 -25.08 -4.58
CA LEU A 283 10.97 -23.93 -5.09
C LEU A 283 12.48 -24.18 -5.04
N GLN A 284 12.98 -24.84 -3.99
CA GLN A 284 14.39 -25.20 -3.88
C GLN A 284 14.81 -26.20 -4.95
N GLU A 285 13.98 -27.20 -5.22
CA GLU A 285 14.20 -28.20 -6.28
C GLU A 285 14.19 -27.55 -7.67
N GLU A 286 13.22 -26.67 -7.95
CA GLU A 286 13.14 -25.92 -9.20
C GLU A 286 14.37 -25.04 -9.41
N GLN A 287 14.82 -24.33 -8.38
CA GLN A 287 16.02 -23.48 -8.45
C GLN A 287 17.28 -24.30 -8.76
N GLN A 288 17.44 -25.48 -8.16
CA GLN A 288 18.56 -26.39 -8.44
C GLN A 288 18.48 -26.98 -9.85
N GLU A 289 17.29 -27.31 -10.32
CA GLU A 289 17.11 -27.82 -11.69
C GLU A 289 17.43 -26.74 -12.73
N ALA A 290 16.98 -25.50 -12.50
CA ALA A 290 17.29 -24.36 -13.35
C ALA A 290 18.80 -24.11 -13.43
N GLU A 291 19.50 -24.13 -12.30
CA GLU A 291 20.97 -23.96 -12.25
C GLU A 291 21.70 -25.09 -13.00
N ARG A 292 21.24 -26.34 -12.85
CA ARG A 292 21.79 -27.48 -13.60
C ARG A 292 21.60 -27.31 -15.09
N ARG A 293 20.42 -26.86 -15.53
CA ARG A 293 20.11 -26.63 -16.94
C ARG A 293 20.96 -25.52 -17.53
N GLU A 294 21.10 -24.39 -16.83
CA GLU A 294 21.95 -23.27 -17.25
C GLU A 294 23.43 -23.68 -17.34
N THR A 295 23.92 -24.46 -16.36
CA THR A 295 25.31 -24.95 -16.36
C THR A 295 25.59 -25.88 -17.54
N GLU A 296 24.64 -26.76 -17.87
CA GLU A 296 24.76 -27.67 -19.00
C GLU A 296 24.72 -26.91 -20.34
N GLU A 297 23.80 -25.97 -20.49
CA GLU A 297 23.73 -25.10 -21.68
C GLU A 297 25.01 -24.29 -21.86
N ARG A 298 25.56 -23.74 -20.78
CA ARG A 298 26.83 -23.00 -20.81
C ARG A 298 28.00 -23.90 -21.22
N ARG A 299 28.05 -25.13 -20.70
CA ARG A 299 29.06 -26.13 -21.12
C ARG A 299 28.96 -26.44 -22.61
N GLN A 300 27.75 -26.64 -23.12
CA GLN A 300 27.54 -26.93 -24.53
C GLN A 300 27.96 -25.74 -25.42
N GLN A 301 27.65 -24.50 -25.02
CA GLN A 301 28.10 -23.30 -25.71
C GLN A 301 29.63 -23.17 -25.71
N ASP A 302 30.28 -23.38 -24.57
CA ASP A 302 31.74 -23.32 -24.45
C ASP A 302 32.44 -24.42 -25.28
N GLU A 303 31.89 -25.63 -25.32
CA GLU A 303 32.39 -26.72 -26.16
C GLU A 303 32.24 -26.43 -27.65
N GLN A 304 31.12 -25.86 -28.07
CA GLN A 304 30.89 -25.49 -29.47
C GLN A 304 31.87 -24.39 -29.89
N LEU A 305 32.04 -23.33 -29.08
CA LEU A 305 33.01 -22.28 -29.35
C LEU A 305 34.44 -22.82 -29.43
N ARG A 306 34.79 -23.79 -28.56
CA ARG A 306 36.12 -24.41 -28.60
C ARG A 306 36.35 -25.19 -29.89
N ARG A 307 35.35 -25.95 -30.36
CA ARG A 307 35.42 -26.68 -31.65
C ARG A 307 35.56 -25.70 -32.81
N ASP A 308 34.77 -24.64 -32.85
CA ASP A 308 34.83 -23.63 -33.91
C ASP A 308 36.21 -22.93 -33.96
N ILE A 309 36.82 -22.64 -32.80
CA ILE A 309 38.17 -22.07 -32.73
C ILE A 309 39.22 -23.05 -33.25
N GLU A 310 39.11 -24.34 -32.91
CA GLU A 310 40.05 -25.37 -33.37
C GLU A 310 39.95 -25.59 -34.88
N GLU A 311 38.73 -25.64 -35.42
CA GLU A 311 38.48 -25.73 -36.86
C GLU A 311 39.00 -24.48 -37.60
N ALA A 312 38.75 -23.28 -37.08
CA ALA A 312 39.26 -22.05 -37.66
C ALA A 312 40.79 -21.99 -37.66
N LYS A 313 41.45 -22.47 -36.60
CA LYS A 313 42.92 -22.58 -36.55
C LYS A 313 43.44 -23.57 -37.58
N LYS A 314 42.78 -24.73 -37.72
CA LYS A 314 43.16 -25.75 -38.70
C LYS A 314 43.02 -25.24 -40.13
N LEU A 315 41.91 -24.56 -40.45
CA LEU A 315 41.69 -23.98 -41.77
C LEU A 315 42.72 -22.90 -42.11
N ARG A 316 43.09 -22.06 -41.14
CA ARG A 316 44.15 -21.05 -41.33
C ARG A 316 45.51 -21.70 -41.61
N ALA A 317 45.88 -22.73 -40.83
CA ALA A 317 47.13 -23.45 -41.03
C ALA A 317 47.20 -24.15 -42.40
N GLU A 318 46.09 -24.77 -42.85
CA GLU A 318 46.01 -25.41 -44.17
C GLU A 318 46.14 -24.38 -45.31
N ASN A 319 45.49 -23.22 -45.17
CA ASN A 319 45.58 -22.16 -46.17
C ASN A 319 46.99 -21.57 -46.25
N GLU A 320 47.64 -21.33 -45.10
CA GLU A 320 49.04 -20.88 -45.03
C GLU A 320 50.01 -21.90 -45.67
N GLU A 321 49.82 -23.20 -45.43
CA GLU A 321 50.65 -24.23 -46.06
C GLU A 321 50.45 -24.27 -47.59
N ARG A 322 49.21 -24.10 -48.05
CA ARG A 322 48.88 -24.07 -49.47
C ARG A 322 49.47 -22.86 -50.17
N GLU A 323 49.48 -21.69 -49.53
CA GLU A 323 50.17 -20.51 -50.05
C GLU A 323 51.69 -20.69 -50.07
N ARG A 324 52.28 -21.30 -49.03
CA ARG A 324 53.73 -21.56 -49.01
C ARG A 324 54.18 -22.48 -50.14
N ARG A 325 53.40 -23.54 -50.43
CA ARG A 325 53.67 -24.44 -51.57
C ARG A 325 53.61 -23.73 -52.92
N ARG A 326 52.66 -22.81 -53.11
CA ARG A 326 52.58 -22.00 -54.34
C ARG A 326 53.80 -21.11 -54.53
N LEU A 327 54.26 -20.45 -53.45
CA LEU A 327 55.46 -19.62 -53.46
C LEU A 327 56.75 -20.41 -53.72
N GLU A 328 56.81 -21.67 -53.30
CA GLU A 328 57.94 -22.57 -53.58
C GLU A 328 57.94 -23.10 -55.03
N GLU A 329 56.77 -23.29 -55.65
CA GLU A 329 56.64 -23.72 -57.05
C GLU A 329 56.89 -22.58 -58.07
N GLU A 330 56.73 -21.32 -57.67
CA GLU A 330 56.95 -20.14 -58.53
C GLU A 330 58.43 -19.65 -58.55
N ARG A 331 59.32 -20.27 -57.78
CA ARG A 331 60.73 -19.88 -57.62
C ARG A 331 61.69 -20.82 -58.34
#